data_AF-A0A0B7C5J6-F1
#
_entry.id   AF-A0A0B7C5J6-F1
#
_cell.length_a   1.000
_cell.length_b   1.000
_cell.length_c   1.000
_cell.angle_alpha   90.00
_cell.angle_beta   90.00
_cell.angle_gamma   90.00
#
_symmetry.space_group_name_H-M   'P 1'
#
loop_
_entity.id
_entity.type
_entity.pdbx_description
1 polymer ?
#
loop_
_entity_poly.entity_id
_entity_poly.type
_entity_poly.pdbx_seq_one_letter_code
_entity_poly.pdbx_strand_id
1 'polypeptide(L)'
;HTLVLMEVRPSGVQLINAMGKQLALYPSHRIAFSGICPDDERFFGVVTQSTPDQGCSNYLGEGAYLRVPNYTCHIFMIEPDISAHIA
;
A
#
# COMPACT_ATOMS: atom_id res chain seq x y z
N HIS A 1 9.21 13.75 1.75
CA HIS A 1 8.41 13.16 0.67
C HIS A 1 9.35 12.51 -0.33
N THR A 2 9.05 11.30 -0.77
CA THR A 2 9.87 10.55 -1.73
C THR A 2 9.06 10.36 -2.99
N LEU A 3 9.58 10.78 -4.14
CA LEU A 3 8.97 10.51 -5.43
C LEU A 3 9.15 9.03 -5.77
N VAL A 4 8.05 8.37 -6.11
CA VAL A 4 8.02 6.95 -6.48
C VAL A 4 7.19 6.80 -7.74
N LEU A 5 7.58 5.87 -8.61
CA LEU A 5 6.68 5.35 -9.63
C LEU A 5 5.86 4.22 -9.02
N MET A 6 4.55 4.29 -9.19
CA MET A 6 3.62 3.23 -8.81
C MET A 6 3.31 2.39 -10.06
N GLU A 7 3.74 1.14 -10.06
CA GLU A 7 3.38 0.17 -11.11
C GLU A 7 2.26 -0.74 -10.62
N VAL A 8 1.21 -0.87 -11.43
CA VAL A 8 0.10 -1.79 -11.17
C VAL A 8 0.28 -3.02 -12.08
N ARG A 9 0.40 -4.19 -11.46
CA ARG A 9 0.56 -5.49 -12.14
C ARG A 9 -0.50 -6.48 -11.61
N PRO A 10 -0.80 -7.58 -12.32
CA PRO A 10 -1.69 -8.61 -11.79
C PRO A 10 -1.23 -9.20 -10.44
N SER A 11 0.07 -9.18 -10.17
CA SER A 11 0.66 -9.61 -8.89
C SER A 11 0.47 -8.61 -7.75
N GLY A 12 0.13 -7.35 -8.03
CA GLY A 12 -0.06 -6.30 -7.04
C GLY A 12 0.44 -4.92 -7.47
N VAL A 13 0.59 -4.03 -6.49
CA VAL A 13 1.11 -2.67 -6.67
C VAL A 13 2.56 -2.61 -6.20
N GLN A 14 3.46 -2.16 -7.04
CA GLN A 14 4.88 -2.00 -6.76
C GLN A 14 5.24 -0.52 -6.72
N LEU A 15 6.01 -0.11 -5.71
CA LEU A 15 6.60 1.23 -5.67
C LEU A 15 8.07 1.12 -6.04
N ILE A 16 8.51 1.88 -7.03
CA ILE A 16 9.92 1.94 -7.44
C ILE A 16 10.43 3.38 -7.34
N ASN A 17 11.71 3.55 -7.02
CA ASN A 17 12.34 4.87 -7.02
C ASN A 17 12.86 5.25 -8.42
N ALA A 18 13.39 6.47 -8.56
CA ALA A 18 13.96 6.97 -9.81
C ALA A 18 15.16 6.14 -10.36
N MET A 19 15.78 5.30 -9.53
CA MET A 19 16.85 4.38 -9.95
C MET A 19 16.31 3.00 -10.36
N GLY A 20 14.99 2.80 -10.40
CA GLY A 20 14.36 1.52 -10.68
C GLY A 20 14.40 0.52 -9.51
N LYS A 21 14.83 0.94 -8.32
CA LYS A 21 14.84 0.08 -7.13
C LYS A 21 13.44 -0.03 -6.55
N GLN A 22 12.98 -1.26 -6.32
CA GLN A 22 11.74 -1.53 -5.58
C GLN A 22 11.87 -1.05 -4.12
N LEU A 23 10.93 -0.21 -3.71
CA LEU A 23 10.78 0.31 -2.34
C LEU A 23 9.70 -0.45 -1.57
N ALA A 24 8.60 -0.82 -2.23
CA ALA A 24 7.51 -1.58 -1.62
C ALA A 24 6.80 -2.46 -2.66
N LEU A 25 6.17 -3.53 -2.18
CA LEU A 25 5.26 -4.37 -2.94
C LEU A 25 4.03 -4.65 -2.07
N TYR A 26 2.86 -4.33 -2.62
CA TYR A 26 1.56 -4.65 -2.05
C TYR A 26 0.92 -5.75 -2.91
N PRO A 27 1.00 -7.02 -2.48
CA PRO A 27 0.44 -8.13 -3.26
C PRO A 27 -1.06 -7.96 -3.50
N SER A 28 -1.54 -8.34 -4.68
CA SER A 28 -2.95 -8.17 -5.08
C SER A 28 -3.94 -8.80 -4.09
N HIS A 29 -3.64 -9.99 -3.59
CA HIS A 29 -4.46 -10.69 -2.58
C HIS A 29 -4.53 -10.00 -1.20
N ARG A 30 -3.70 -8.97 -0.95
CA ARG A 30 -3.70 -8.20 0.30
C ARG A 30 -4.34 -6.83 0.15
N ILE A 31 -4.63 -6.38 -1.07
CA ILE A 31 -5.27 -5.09 -1.30
C ILE A 31 -6.76 -5.27 -1.05
N ALA A 32 -7.27 -4.63 0.01
CA ALA A 32 -8.68 -4.67 0.38
C ALA A 32 -9.48 -3.56 -0.29
N PHE A 33 -8.86 -2.39 -0.46
CA PHE A 33 -9.50 -1.22 -1.04
C PHE A 33 -8.45 -0.29 -1.66
N SER A 34 -8.84 0.45 -2.69
CA SER A 34 -8.08 1.58 -3.22
C SER A 34 -9.03 2.67 -3.69
N GLY A 35 -8.63 3.93 -3.59
CA GLY A 35 -9.48 5.04 -4.01
C GLY A 35 -8.78 6.38 -4.03
N ILE A 36 -9.44 7.35 -4.66
CA ILE A 36 -9.03 8.74 -4.67
C ILE A 36 -9.79 9.48 -3.56
N CYS A 37 -9.13 10.44 -2.91
CA CYS A 37 -9.79 11.30 -1.93
C CYS A 37 -10.84 12.18 -2.61
N PRO A 38 -12.11 12.20 -2.14
CA PRO A 38 -13.18 12.97 -2.78
C PRO A 38 -13.00 14.49 -2.66
N ASP A 39 -12.27 14.96 -1.63
CA ASP A 39 -12.05 16.39 -1.38
C ASP A 39 -10.82 16.93 -2.12
N ASP A 40 -9.86 16.07 -2.47
CA ASP A 40 -8.65 16.44 -3.20
C ASP A 40 -8.13 15.24 -4.00
N GLU A 41 -8.39 15.27 -5.32
CA GLU A 41 -8.09 14.18 -6.24
C GLU A 41 -6.59 13.89 -6.38
N ARG A 42 -5.72 14.74 -5.82
CA ARG A 42 -4.28 14.48 -5.76
C ARG A 42 -3.93 13.40 -4.75
N PHE A 43 -4.82 12.97 -3.88
CA PHE A 43 -4.52 11.91 -2.91
C PHE A 43 -5.13 10.58 -3.34
N PHE A 44 -4.26 9.58 -3.49
CA PHE A 44 -4.63 8.21 -3.76
C PHE A 44 -4.27 7.32 -2.57
N GLY A 45 -5.24 6.51 -2.13
CA GLY A 45 -5.09 5.60 -1.00
C GLY A 45 -5.13 4.14 -1.43
N VAL A 46 -4.28 3.32 -0.81
CA VAL A 46 -4.36 1.84 -0.86
C VAL A 46 -4.48 1.30 0.56
N VAL A 47 -5.48 0.46 0.79
CA VAL A 47 -5.68 -0.23 2.06
C VAL A 47 -5.23 -1.68 1.90
N THR A 48 -4.26 -2.09 2.71
CA THR A 48 -3.73 -3.45 2.69
C THR A 48 -4.03 -4.19 3.99
N GLN A 49 -4.42 -5.45 3.88
CA GLN A 49 -4.51 -6.35 5.01
C GLN A 49 -3.11 -6.76 5.48
N SER A 50 -2.82 -6.52 6.75
CA SER A 50 -1.60 -6.96 7.42
C SER A 50 -1.65 -8.48 7.61
N THR A 51 -0.55 -9.16 7.29
CA THR A 51 -0.39 -10.57 7.69
C THR A 51 0.18 -10.64 9.11
N PRO A 52 -0.35 -11.48 9.99
CA PRO A 52 0.31 -11.79 11.25
C PRO A 52 1.49 -12.76 11.01
N ASP A 53 2.66 -12.25 10.58
CA ASP A 53 4.01 -12.87 10.78
C ASP A 53 5.10 -11.97 10.13
N GLN A 54 6.32 -11.67 10.61
CA GLN A 54 7.22 -12.17 11.69
C GLN A 54 8.07 -11.00 12.25
N GLY A 55 7.55 -10.18 13.18
CA GLY A 55 8.35 -9.05 13.71
C GLY A 55 7.92 -8.50 15.06
N CYS A 56 6.72 -8.85 15.52
CA CYS A 56 6.24 -8.50 16.85
C CYS A 56 6.05 -9.77 17.68
N SER A 57 7.07 -10.62 17.73
CA SER A 57 7.26 -11.50 18.89
C SER A 57 7.78 -10.61 20.00
N ASN A 58 6.87 -10.07 20.80
CA ASN A 58 7.05 -9.75 22.22
C ASN A 58 5.75 -9.10 22.63
N TYR A 59 4.79 -9.90 23.08
CA TYR A 59 3.70 -9.65 24.04
C TYR A 59 2.65 -10.74 23.79
N LEU A 60 3.05 -12.00 24.00
CA LEU A 60 2.10 -13.08 24.27
C LEU A 60 1.50 -12.81 25.66
N GLY A 61 0.46 -11.99 25.70
CA GLY A 61 -0.52 -11.97 26.79
C GLY A 61 -1.70 -12.85 26.39
N GLU A 62 -2.05 -13.79 27.26
CA GLU A 62 -3.11 -14.77 27.09
C GLU A 62 -4.40 -14.16 26.50
N GLY A 63 -4.91 -14.80 25.45
CA GLY A 63 -6.17 -14.43 24.84
C GLY A 63 -6.16 -14.76 23.36
N ALA A 64 -6.51 -16.00 23.01
CA ALA A 64 -6.86 -16.38 21.64
C ALA A 64 -8.22 -15.77 21.23
N TYR A 65 -8.36 -14.45 21.36
CA TYR A 65 -9.47 -13.72 20.75
C TYR A 65 -9.18 -13.63 19.25
N LEU A 66 -10.17 -13.99 18.45
CA LEU A 66 -10.24 -13.88 16.99
C LEU A 66 -9.31 -12.78 16.47
N ARG A 67 -8.20 -13.15 15.81
CA ARG A 67 -7.25 -12.18 15.25
C ARG A 67 -7.97 -11.41 14.14
N VAL A 68 -8.62 -10.31 14.50
CA VAL A 68 -9.24 -9.39 13.56
C VAL A 68 -8.14 -8.96 12.57
N PRO A 69 -8.38 -9.06 11.25
CA PRO A 69 -7.40 -8.62 10.29
C PRO A 69 -7.10 -7.14 10.50
N ASN A 70 -5.82 -6.81 10.73
CA ASN A 70 -5.39 -5.43 10.81
C ASN A 70 -5.28 -4.86 9.39
N TYR A 71 -5.77 -3.65 9.17
CA TYR A 71 -5.67 -2.96 7.89
C TYR A 71 -4.77 -1.74 8.03
N THR A 72 -3.92 -1.53 7.03
CA THR A 72 -3.03 -0.37 6.95
C THR A 72 -3.42 0.48 5.76
N CYS A 73 -3.54 1.78 5.96
CA CYS A 73 -3.84 2.74 4.89
C CYS A 73 -2.54 3.43 4.44
N HIS A 74 -2.21 3.32 3.16
CA HIS A 74 -1.06 3.98 2.54
C HIS A 74 -1.58 5.09 1.64
N ILE A 75 -1.24 6.34 1.95
CA ILE A 75 -1.68 7.52 1.20
C ILE A 75 -0.52 8.05 0.37
N PHE A 76 -0.78 8.27 -0.91
CA PHE A 76 0.15 8.79 -1.89
C PHE A 76 -0.39 10.09 -2.47
N MET A 77 0.50 11.04 -2.73
CA MET A 77 0.18 12.23 -3.49
C MET A 77 0.54 11.97 -4.95
N ILE A 78 -0.43 12.17 -5.84
CA ILE A 78 -0.27 12.11 -7.29
C ILE A 78 0.37 13.42 -7.74
N GLU A 79 1.47 13.32 -8.47
CA GLU A 79 2.12 14.48 -9.05
C GLU A 79 1.36 14.90 -10.33
N PRO A 80 0.67 16.06 -10.34
CA PRO A 80 -0.25 16.44 -11.42
C PRO A 80 0.47 16.69 -12.75
N ASP A 81 1.74 17.11 -12.70
CA ASP A 81 2.56 17.40 -13.88
C ASP A 81 3.15 16.12 -14.52
N ILE A 82 3.05 14.97 -13.84
CA ILE A 82 3.49 13.66 -14.34
C ILE A 82 2.24 12.93 -14.85
N SER A 83 1.70 13.39 -15.97
CA SER A 83 0.44 12.88 -16.52
C SER A 83 0.56 11.48 -17.15
N ALA A 84 -0.41 10.64 -16.79
CA ALA A 84 -0.91 9.37 -17.37
C ALA A 84 0.09 8.35 -17.96
N HIS A 85 0.06 7.16 -17.36
CA HIS A 85 0.43 5.92 -18.03
C HIS A 85 -0.43 5.78 -19.30
N ILE A 86 0.17 5.94 -20.49
CA ILE A 86 -0.46 5.47 -21.73
C ILE A 86 -0.41 3.94 -21.65
N ALA A 87 -1.59 3.32 -21.52
CA ALA A 87 -1.75 1.87 -21.55
C ALA A 87 -1.62 1.34 -22.98
#